data_AF-A0A085Z0C2-F1
#
_entry.id   AF-A0A085Z0C2-F1
#
_cell.length_a   1.000
_cell.length_b   1.000
_cell.length_c   1.000
_cell.angle_alpha   90.00
_cell.angle_beta   90.00
_cell.angle_gamma   90.00
#
_symmetry.space_group_name_H-M   'P 1'
#
loop_
_entity.id
_entity.type
_entity.pdbx_description
1 polymer ?
#
loop_
_entity_poly.entity_id
_entity_poly.type
_entity_poly.pdbx_seq_one_letter_code
_entity_poly.pdbx_strand_id
1 'polypeptide(L)'
;MKKIITFSIVFLLISCSEKKETHKIRPLQEKPENTPNQSYQTNPAEYDLKDSTKLIPIKNDFYKNEHGFLYHRTFAQREFNGHLEEAEYFNGVIPQEIDPNTFQQIENSLFAKDHKNIYYFHPTSGGIQISKIESTDVKTFQILKGNYKYAVDKNNFYKEADKIEKFIPLKTEQIKDSKGKVIKLKMANKEISLEK
;
A
#
# COMPACT_ATOMS: atom_id res chain seq x y z
N MET A 1 -64.34 25.28 -19.90
CA MET A 1 -64.28 25.84 -18.53
C MET A 1 -62.97 25.43 -17.88
N LYS A 2 -62.07 26.39 -17.61
CA LYS A 2 -61.01 26.34 -16.58
C LYS A 2 -60.58 27.79 -16.37
N LYS A 3 -60.78 28.29 -15.15
CA LYS A 3 -60.56 29.69 -14.74
C LYS A 3 -59.06 29.93 -14.55
N ILE A 4 -58.55 31.03 -15.11
CA ILE A 4 -57.23 31.60 -14.86
C ILE A 4 -57.40 32.64 -13.74
N ILE A 5 -56.66 32.50 -12.65
CA ILE A 5 -56.51 33.56 -11.64
C ILE A 5 -55.01 33.80 -11.45
N THR A 6 -54.61 35.00 -11.79
CA THR A 6 -53.30 35.63 -11.64
C THR A 6 -53.03 35.98 -10.17
N PHE A 7 -51.79 35.82 -9.72
CA PHE A 7 -51.34 36.34 -8.42
C PHE A 7 -50.05 37.14 -8.59
N SER A 8 -50.07 38.36 -8.03
CA SER A 8 -49.09 39.44 -8.17
C SER A 8 -47.81 39.19 -7.37
N ILE A 9 -46.65 39.47 -7.97
CA ILE A 9 -45.35 39.54 -7.28
C ILE A 9 -44.97 41.03 -7.12
N VAL A 10 -44.75 41.43 -5.87
CA VAL A 10 -44.34 42.78 -5.48
C VAL A 10 -42.82 42.92 -5.67
N PHE A 11 -42.41 43.90 -6.47
CA PHE A 11 -41.02 44.34 -6.62
C PHE A 11 -40.65 45.32 -5.50
N LEU A 12 -39.56 45.04 -4.78
CA LEU A 12 -38.89 46.03 -3.93
C LEU A 12 -37.59 46.46 -4.62
N LEU A 13 -37.52 47.75 -4.97
CA LEU A 13 -36.35 48.44 -5.49
C LEU A 13 -35.49 48.92 -4.31
N ILE A 14 -34.20 48.59 -4.30
CA ILE A 14 -33.18 49.34 -3.57
C ILE A 14 -32.06 49.66 -4.57
N SER A 15 -31.81 50.95 -4.74
CA SER A 15 -30.83 51.52 -5.64
C SER A 15 -29.53 51.92 -4.91
N CYS A 16 -28.43 51.76 -5.65
CA CYS A 16 -27.21 52.57 -5.68
C CYS A 16 -26.29 52.69 -4.44
N SER A 17 -25.04 52.24 -4.57
CA SER A 17 -23.87 53.10 -4.86
C SER A 17 -22.56 52.31 -4.74
N GLU A 18 -21.78 52.27 -5.83
CA GLU A 18 -20.40 51.77 -5.85
C GLU A 18 -19.45 52.70 -5.07
N LYS A 19 -18.64 52.15 -4.18
CA LYS A 19 -17.41 52.78 -3.71
C LYS A 19 -16.21 51.92 -4.11
N LYS A 20 -15.35 52.51 -4.95
CA LYS A 20 -13.99 52.05 -5.24
C LYS A 20 -13.13 52.23 -3.98
N GLU A 21 -12.44 51.18 -3.56
CA GLU A 21 -11.26 51.31 -2.69
C GLU A 21 -10.07 50.54 -3.25
N THR A 22 -8.94 51.19 -3.13
CA THR A 22 -7.65 50.95 -3.77
C THR A 22 -6.85 49.87 -3.05
N HIS A 23 -6.14 49.05 -3.82
CA HIS A 23 -5.15 48.09 -3.32
C HIS A 23 -4.08 48.79 -2.46
N LYS A 24 -4.01 48.41 -1.18
CA LYS A 24 -2.90 48.72 -0.28
C LYS A 24 -2.21 47.41 0.11
N ILE A 25 -0.98 47.23 -0.37
CA ILE A 25 -0.07 46.16 0.05
C ILE A 25 0.23 46.37 1.55
N ARG A 26 -0.01 45.35 2.38
CA ARG A 26 0.25 45.38 3.82
C ARG A 26 1.61 44.70 4.10
N PRO A 27 2.51 45.30 4.92
CA PRO A 27 3.83 44.72 5.22
C PRO A 27 3.75 43.46 6.09
N LEU A 28 4.73 42.57 5.94
CA LEU A 28 4.98 41.41 6.81
C LEU A 28 4.97 41.82 8.28
N GLN A 29 4.20 41.11 9.10
CA GLN A 29 4.38 41.09 10.55
C GLN A 29 5.15 39.83 10.92
N GLU A 30 6.33 40.02 11.49
CA GLU A 30 7.12 38.98 12.17
C GLU A 30 6.30 38.38 13.32
N LYS A 31 6.33 37.05 13.46
CA LYS A 31 5.69 36.30 14.55
C LYS A 31 6.77 35.72 15.48
N PRO A 32 6.57 35.69 16.81
CA PRO A 32 7.63 35.43 17.77
C PRO A 32 8.01 33.95 17.88
N GLU A 33 9.24 33.77 18.37
CA GLU A 33 9.93 32.54 18.71
C GLU A 33 9.18 31.62 19.70
N ASN A 34 9.40 30.32 19.48
CA ASN A 34 9.43 29.22 20.44
C ASN A 34 8.11 28.57 20.91
N THR A 35 7.76 27.49 20.21
CA THR A 35 7.18 26.27 20.79
C THR A 35 7.74 25.08 20.01
N PRO A 36 8.25 24.02 20.65
CA PRO A 36 8.87 22.90 19.94
C PRO A 36 7.77 22.07 19.27
N ASN A 37 7.45 22.40 18.01
CA ASN A 37 6.56 21.60 17.20
C ASN A 37 7.27 20.30 16.82
N GLN A 38 6.75 19.21 17.37
CA GLN A 38 6.92 17.86 16.84
C GLN A 38 6.56 17.85 15.35
N SER A 39 7.55 17.75 14.46
CA SER A 39 7.32 17.39 13.06
C SER A 39 8.49 16.58 12.50
N TYR A 40 8.70 15.37 13.02
CA TYR A 40 9.29 14.31 12.21
C TYR A 40 8.18 13.37 11.80
N GLN A 41 7.38 13.84 10.84
CA GLN A 41 6.51 12.98 10.06
C GLN A 41 7.04 13.00 8.62
N THR A 42 8.30 12.59 8.46
CA THR A 42 8.87 12.34 7.13
C THR A 42 8.37 10.99 6.69
N ASN A 43 7.21 10.97 6.03
CA ASN A 43 6.80 9.79 5.27
C ASN A 43 7.93 9.52 4.26
N PRO A 44 8.58 8.35 4.25
CA PRO A 44 9.70 8.10 3.35
C PRO A 44 9.19 8.15 1.90
N ALA A 45 9.47 9.27 1.22
CA ALA A 45 9.21 9.43 -0.20
C ALA A 45 10.05 8.42 -0.99
N GLU A 46 9.57 8.03 -2.17
CA GLU A 46 10.31 7.22 -3.13
C GLU A 46 11.59 7.97 -3.57
N TYR A 47 12.73 7.27 -3.59
CA TYR A 47 13.99 7.81 -4.07
C TYR A 47 14.23 7.32 -5.50
N ASP A 48 14.58 8.23 -6.40
CA ASP A 48 15.09 7.88 -7.72
C ASP A 48 16.60 7.57 -7.65
N LEU A 49 17.16 7.13 -8.78
CA LEU A 49 18.59 6.81 -8.88
C LEU A 49 19.51 7.98 -8.56
N LYS A 50 19.11 9.24 -8.84
CA LYS A 50 19.96 10.40 -8.57
C LYS A 50 20.12 10.61 -7.07
N ASP A 51 19.04 10.41 -6.32
CA ASP A 51 19.05 10.50 -4.86
C ASP A 51 19.60 9.26 -4.15
N SER A 52 19.77 8.13 -4.86
CA SER A 52 20.29 6.87 -4.29
C SER A 52 21.67 6.97 -3.65
N THR A 53 22.46 7.98 -4.03
CA THR A 53 23.78 8.27 -3.42
C THR A 53 23.71 8.60 -1.92
N LYS A 54 22.52 8.97 -1.43
CA LYS A 54 22.24 9.22 0.00
C LYS A 54 21.84 7.95 0.76
N LEU A 55 21.66 6.83 0.07
CA LEU A 55 21.25 5.56 0.64
C LEU A 55 22.48 4.68 0.91
N ILE A 56 22.49 4.06 2.09
CA ILE A 56 23.53 3.16 2.55
C ILE A 56 23.01 1.72 2.38
N PRO A 57 23.69 0.86 1.62
CA PRO A 57 23.28 -0.55 1.45
C PRO A 57 23.36 -1.31 2.78
N ILE A 58 22.46 -2.26 2.98
CA ILE A 58 22.42 -3.13 4.16
C ILE A 58 22.70 -4.57 3.74
N LYS A 59 21.72 -5.22 3.10
CA LYS A 59 21.78 -6.62 2.66
C LYS A 59 20.73 -6.86 1.59
N ASN A 60 21.06 -7.69 0.59
CA ASN A 60 20.21 -7.95 -0.56
C ASN A 60 19.80 -6.61 -1.21
N ASP A 61 18.51 -6.39 -1.42
CA ASP A 61 17.95 -5.18 -2.00
C ASP A 61 17.57 -4.11 -0.95
N PHE A 62 17.96 -4.26 0.31
CA PHE A 62 17.64 -3.30 1.37
C PHE A 62 18.72 -2.24 1.59
N TYR A 63 18.25 -1.01 1.77
CA TYR A 63 19.05 0.19 2.00
C TYR A 63 18.47 1.01 3.15
N LYS A 64 19.25 1.93 3.71
CA LYS A 64 18.75 2.94 4.65
C LYS A 64 19.24 4.33 4.30
N ASN A 65 18.44 5.35 4.61
CA ASN A 65 18.94 6.73 4.58
C ASN A 65 19.65 7.11 5.90
N GLU A 66 20.14 8.35 5.98
CA GLU A 66 20.84 8.89 7.16
C GLU A 66 19.99 8.93 8.44
N HIS A 67 18.66 8.98 8.28
CA HIS A 67 17.70 8.95 9.40
C HIS A 67 17.32 7.53 9.82
N GLY A 68 17.84 6.50 9.14
CA GLY A 68 17.58 5.09 9.45
C GLY A 68 16.28 4.53 8.86
N PHE A 69 15.57 5.28 8.00
CA PHE A 69 14.42 4.73 7.27
C PHE A 69 14.90 3.69 6.26
N LEU A 70 14.20 2.57 6.22
CA LEU A 70 14.45 1.44 5.35
C LEU A 70 13.83 1.66 3.97
N TYR A 71 14.59 1.27 2.95
CA TYR A 71 14.21 1.29 1.54
C TYR A 71 14.46 -0.08 0.92
N HIS A 72 13.68 -0.43 -0.10
CA HIS A 72 13.89 -1.61 -0.92
C HIS A 72 14.13 -1.20 -2.37
N ARG A 73 15.25 -1.65 -2.93
CA ARG A 73 15.56 -1.49 -4.35
C ARG A 73 14.61 -2.34 -5.18
N THR A 74 13.98 -1.74 -6.19
CA THR A 74 13.05 -2.40 -7.10
C THR A 74 13.22 -1.87 -8.52
N PHE A 75 12.70 -2.61 -9.49
CA PHE A 75 12.71 -2.21 -10.89
C PHE A 75 11.28 -2.07 -11.40
N ALA A 76 11.05 -1.12 -12.30
CA ALA A 76 9.76 -0.91 -12.93
C ALA A 76 9.94 -0.50 -14.39
N GLN A 77 9.05 -0.93 -15.28
CA GLN A 77 9.03 -0.45 -16.65
C GLN A 77 8.43 0.96 -16.70
N ARG A 78 9.14 1.91 -17.30
CA ARG A 78 8.63 3.24 -17.59
C ARG A 78 8.79 3.57 -19.06
N GLU A 79 7.83 4.31 -19.58
CA GLU A 79 7.92 4.81 -20.95
C GLU A 79 8.84 6.03 -20.99
N PHE A 80 9.90 5.93 -21.79
CA PHE A 80 10.79 7.02 -22.14
C PHE A 80 10.77 7.18 -23.66
N ASN A 81 10.33 8.35 -24.14
CA ASN A 81 10.28 8.67 -25.57
C ASN A 81 9.58 7.62 -26.46
N GLY A 82 8.50 6.99 -25.97
CA GLY A 82 7.75 5.97 -26.71
C GLY A 82 8.30 4.54 -26.60
N HIS A 83 9.35 4.32 -25.79
CA HIS A 83 9.92 2.99 -25.54
C HIS A 83 9.80 2.64 -24.06
N LEU A 84 9.48 1.37 -23.77
CA LEU A 84 9.51 0.85 -22.40
C LEU A 84 10.95 0.54 -22.02
N GLU A 85 11.43 1.21 -20.97
CA GLU A 85 12.74 0.99 -20.37
C GLU A 85 12.55 0.50 -18.93
N GLU A 86 13.40 -0.43 -18.50
CA GLU A 86 13.47 -0.79 -17.09
C GLU A 86 14.21 0.31 -16.33
N ALA A 87 13.59 0.78 -15.26
CA ALA A 87 14.16 1.81 -14.43
C ALA A 87 14.19 1.33 -12.98
N GLU A 88 15.25 1.71 -12.28
CA GLU A 88 15.52 1.34 -10.90
C GLU A 88 14.97 2.40 -9.94
N TYR A 89 14.42 1.94 -8.81
CA TYR A 89 13.77 2.75 -7.78
C TYR A 89 14.14 2.24 -6.40
N PHE A 90 14.07 3.13 -5.41
CA PHE A 90 14.18 2.78 -4.01
C PHE A 90 12.85 3.13 -3.32
N ASN A 91 12.05 2.09 -3.08
CA ASN A 91 10.75 2.23 -2.44
C ASN A 91 10.93 2.39 -0.92
N GLY A 92 10.59 3.58 -0.41
CA GLY A 92 10.60 3.90 1.02
C GLY A 92 9.32 3.53 1.77
N VAL A 93 8.22 3.23 1.07
CA VAL A 93 6.89 2.95 1.65
C VAL A 93 6.77 1.49 2.12
N ILE A 94 7.89 0.86 2.49
CA ILE A 94 7.94 -0.52 2.97
C ILE A 94 7.78 -0.57 4.50
N PRO A 95 7.36 -1.71 5.06
CA PRO A 95 7.30 -1.92 6.51
C PRO A 95 8.69 -1.71 7.14
N GLN A 96 8.77 -0.76 8.07
CA GLN A 96 10.03 -0.36 8.68
C GLN A 96 10.53 -1.36 9.74
N GLU A 97 9.68 -2.30 10.15
CA GLU A 97 10.04 -3.40 11.04
C GLU A 97 10.70 -4.60 10.36
N ILE A 98 10.84 -4.59 9.02
CA ILE A 98 11.57 -5.63 8.29
C ILE A 98 12.97 -5.73 8.88
N ASP A 99 13.40 -6.96 9.18
CA ASP A 99 14.80 -7.25 9.49
C ASP A 99 15.54 -7.74 8.23
N PRO A 100 16.34 -6.90 7.56
CA PRO A 100 17.04 -7.27 6.33
C PRO A 100 18.02 -8.44 6.50
N ASN A 101 18.52 -8.69 7.72
CA ASN A 101 19.50 -9.73 7.95
C ASN A 101 18.91 -11.13 7.86
N THR A 102 17.65 -11.28 8.26
CA THR A 102 16.91 -12.55 8.25
C THR A 102 15.84 -12.61 7.16
N PHE A 103 15.65 -11.52 6.42
CA PHE A 103 14.69 -11.44 5.32
C PHE A 103 15.03 -12.41 4.19
N GLN A 104 14.03 -13.17 3.74
CA GLN A 104 14.12 -14.10 2.62
C GLN A 104 12.78 -14.20 1.88
N GLN A 105 12.83 -14.28 0.56
CA GLN A 105 11.66 -14.63 -0.25
C GLN A 105 11.37 -16.13 -0.11
N ILE A 106 10.08 -16.49 -0.01
CA ILE A 106 9.65 -17.88 0.03
C ILE A 106 9.55 -18.39 -1.42
N GLU A 107 10.28 -19.46 -1.73
CA GLU A 107 10.40 -20.00 -3.09
C GLU A 107 9.04 -20.24 -3.76
N ASN A 108 9.00 -19.96 -5.08
CA ASN A 108 7.82 -20.15 -5.94
C ASN A 108 6.58 -19.39 -5.45
N SER A 109 6.76 -18.26 -4.76
CA SER A 109 5.66 -17.46 -4.22
C SER A 109 5.98 -15.96 -4.21
N LEU A 110 4.92 -15.18 -4.00
CA LEU A 110 5.02 -13.73 -3.74
C LEU A 110 5.13 -13.41 -2.24
N PHE A 111 5.35 -14.41 -1.39
CA PHE A 111 5.53 -14.21 0.04
C PHE A 111 7.01 -14.12 0.39
N ALA A 112 7.30 -13.41 1.46
CA ALA A 112 8.61 -13.33 2.07
C ALA A 112 8.46 -13.41 3.60
N LYS A 113 9.57 -13.63 4.30
CA LYS A 113 9.59 -13.66 5.76
C LYS A 113 10.91 -13.13 6.29
N ASP A 114 10.85 -12.62 7.51
CA ASP A 114 12.01 -12.51 8.38
C ASP A 114 11.83 -13.45 9.60
N HIS A 115 12.61 -13.26 10.65
CA HIS A 115 12.50 -14.08 11.87
C HIS A 115 11.20 -13.87 12.67
N LYS A 116 10.48 -12.77 12.46
CA LYS A 116 9.31 -12.31 13.25
C LYS A 116 8.02 -12.17 12.46
N ASN A 117 8.10 -11.86 11.18
CA ASN A 117 6.97 -11.44 10.36
C ASN A 117 6.94 -12.17 9.01
N ILE A 118 5.76 -12.19 8.41
CA ILE A 118 5.54 -12.56 7.01
C ILE A 118 5.16 -11.31 6.23
N TYR A 119 5.61 -11.25 4.98
CA TYR A 119 5.35 -10.18 4.04
C TYR A 119 4.80 -10.72 2.72
N TYR A 120 4.13 -9.85 1.98
CA TYR A 120 3.69 -10.10 0.62
C TYR A 120 4.24 -9.05 -0.33
N PHE A 121 4.74 -9.50 -1.48
CA PHE A 121 5.18 -8.66 -2.58
C PHE A 121 4.01 -8.42 -3.50
N HIS A 122 3.68 -7.15 -3.71
CA HIS A 122 2.71 -6.70 -4.69
C HIS A 122 3.47 -6.21 -5.92
N PRO A 123 3.50 -6.98 -7.02
CA PRO A 123 3.96 -6.46 -8.30
C PRO A 123 2.99 -5.37 -8.76
N THR A 124 3.54 -4.20 -9.04
CA THR A 124 2.82 -3.03 -9.54
C THR A 124 3.52 -2.49 -10.78
N SER A 125 2.88 -1.57 -11.50
CA SER A 125 3.56 -0.84 -12.59
C SER A 125 4.74 0.01 -12.10
N GLY A 126 4.80 0.33 -10.80
CA GLY A 126 5.91 1.04 -10.16
C GLY A 126 6.97 0.11 -9.54
N GLY A 127 6.98 -1.16 -9.91
CA GLY A 127 7.87 -2.18 -9.32
C GLY A 127 7.19 -2.90 -8.18
N ILE A 128 7.89 -3.15 -7.08
CA ILE A 128 7.39 -3.95 -5.96
C ILE A 128 6.99 -3.06 -4.79
N GLN A 129 5.78 -3.26 -4.29
CA GLN A 129 5.38 -2.84 -2.95
C GLN A 129 5.43 -4.03 -2.00
N ILE A 130 5.83 -3.80 -0.76
CA ILE A 130 5.92 -4.84 0.27
C ILE A 130 4.91 -4.49 1.34
N SER A 131 4.06 -5.44 1.71
CA SER A 131 3.13 -5.31 2.82
C SER A 131 3.42 -6.36 3.87
N LYS A 132 3.28 -6.01 5.14
CA LYS A 132 3.28 -7.00 6.22
C LYS A 132 1.92 -7.69 6.27
N ILE A 133 1.94 -8.99 6.56
CA ILE A 133 0.73 -9.78 6.82
C ILE A 133 0.51 -9.85 8.32
N GLU A 134 -0.58 -9.26 8.78
CA GLU A 134 -0.90 -9.18 10.19
C GLU A 134 -1.36 -10.53 10.77
N SER A 135 -1.10 -10.72 12.07
CA SER A 135 -1.56 -11.89 12.84
C SER A 135 -1.12 -13.26 12.29
N THR A 136 0.10 -13.34 11.74
CA THR A 136 0.67 -14.56 11.17
C THR A 136 1.43 -15.41 12.21
N ASP A 137 1.34 -16.74 12.08
CA ASP A 137 2.23 -17.66 12.79
C ASP A 137 3.41 -18.03 11.87
N VAL A 138 4.53 -17.31 12.01
CA VAL A 138 5.72 -17.45 11.16
C VAL A 138 6.34 -18.84 11.17
N LYS A 139 6.18 -19.60 12.26
CA LYS A 139 6.74 -20.95 12.41
C LYS A 139 6.00 -21.98 11.58
N THR A 140 4.68 -21.79 11.40
CA THR A 140 3.81 -22.73 10.69
C THR A 140 3.34 -22.22 9.33
N PHE A 141 3.72 -21.00 8.96
CA PHE A 141 3.38 -20.41 7.67
C PHE A 141 3.97 -21.20 6.50
N GLN A 142 3.11 -21.59 5.57
CA GLN A 142 3.46 -22.36 4.38
C GLN A 142 2.61 -21.92 3.18
N ILE A 143 3.18 -22.04 1.99
CA ILE A 143 2.48 -21.78 0.74
C ILE A 143 1.54 -22.94 0.43
N LEU A 144 0.31 -22.66 0.00
CA LEU A 144 -0.59 -23.72 -0.46
C LEU A 144 -0.02 -24.35 -1.73
N LYS A 145 0.11 -25.68 -1.73
CA LYS A 145 0.73 -26.42 -2.84
C LYS A 145 0.15 -26.00 -4.19
N GLY A 146 1.03 -25.64 -5.14
CA GLY A 146 0.67 -25.22 -6.49
C GLY A 146 0.09 -23.80 -6.59
N ASN A 147 0.21 -22.99 -5.55
CA ASN A 147 -0.22 -21.60 -5.53
C ASN A 147 0.96 -20.68 -5.22
N TYR A 148 0.97 -19.47 -5.78
CA TYR A 148 2.00 -18.45 -5.51
C TYR A 148 1.48 -17.29 -4.64
N LYS A 149 0.16 -17.15 -4.53
CA LYS A 149 -0.53 -16.08 -3.78
C LYS A 149 -1.45 -16.58 -2.67
N TYR A 150 -1.47 -17.89 -2.41
CA TYR A 150 -2.26 -18.46 -1.33
C TYR A 150 -1.35 -19.16 -0.33
N ALA A 151 -1.60 -18.94 0.95
CA ALA A 151 -0.81 -19.49 2.03
C ALA A 151 -1.69 -19.91 3.20
N VAL A 152 -1.10 -20.61 4.16
CA VAL A 152 -1.76 -21.09 5.36
C VAL A 152 -0.75 -21.12 6.50
N ASP A 153 -1.18 -20.76 7.69
CA ASP A 153 -0.49 -21.08 8.93
C ASP A 153 -1.38 -21.98 9.80
N LYS A 154 -1.01 -22.27 11.04
CA LYS A 154 -1.83 -23.14 11.90
C LYS A 154 -3.23 -22.59 12.21
N ASN A 155 -3.43 -21.27 12.11
CA ASN A 155 -4.63 -20.55 12.55
C ASN A 155 -5.48 -20.03 11.38
N ASN A 156 -4.88 -19.64 10.26
CA ASN A 156 -5.51 -18.87 9.20
C ASN A 156 -5.06 -19.34 7.80
N PHE A 157 -5.94 -19.13 6.83
CA PHE A 157 -5.57 -19.11 5.41
C PHE A 157 -5.42 -17.67 4.93
N TYR A 158 -4.59 -17.47 3.91
CA TYR A 158 -4.32 -16.16 3.33
C TYR A 158 -4.44 -16.19 1.81
N LYS A 159 -4.94 -15.09 1.25
CA LYS A 159 -4.84 -14.74 -0.16
C LYS A 159 -4.09 -13.41 -0.21
N GLU A 160 -2.91 -13.41 -0.83
CA GLU A 160 -2.04 -12.24 -0.87
C GLU A 160 -1.71 -11.79 0.56
N ALA A 161 -1.89 -10.50 0.90
CA ALA A 161 -1.70 -9.99 2.25
C ALA A 161 -2.92 -10.17 3.17
N ASP A 162 -4.04 -10.68 2.65
CA ASP A 162 -5.31 -10.73 3.37
C ASP A 162 -5.62 -12.12 3.92
N LYS A 163 -6.24 -12.15 5.11
CA LYS A 163 -6.80 -13.37 5.69
C LYS A 163 -8.07 -13.77 4.94
N ILE A 164 -8.20 -15.07 4.63
CA ILE A 164 -9.44 -15.65 4.10
C ILE A 164 -10.40 -15.87 5.26
N GLU A 165 -11.31 -14.94 5.44
CA GLU A 165 -12.24 -14.95 6.56
C GLU A 165 -13.14 -16.19 6.61
N LYS A 166 -13.48 -16.60 7.83
CA LYS A 166 -14.39 -17.71 8.14
C LYS A 166 -13.91 -19.12 7.75
N PHE A 167 -12.68 -19.26 7.24
CA PHE A 167 -12.00 -20.55 7.06
C PHE A 167 -10.93 -20.72 8.12
N ILE A 168 -10.89 -21.89 8.74
CA ILE A 168 -9.86 -22.24 9.73
C ILE A 168 -9.17 -23.54 9.32
N PRO A 169 -7.83 -23.61 9.31
CA PRO A 169 -7.06 -24.76 8.80
C PRO A 169 -7.51 -26.10 9.38
N LEU A 170 -7.73 -26.15 10.70
CA LEU A 170 -8.12 -27.37 11.41
C LEU A 170 -9.47 -27.96 10.96
N LYS A 171 -10.39 -27.15 10.41
CA LYS A 171 -11.73 -27.58 9.98
C LYS A 171 -11.95 -27.48 8.48
N THR A 172 -10.89 -27.23 7.72
CA THR A 172 -10.96 -26.95 6.28
C THR A 172 -10.24 -28.05 5.50
N GLU A 173 -11.00 -28.73 4.65
CA GLU A 173 -10.47 -29.64 3.66
C GLU A 173 -9.85 -28.85 2.50
N GLN A 174 -8.61 -29.19 2.13
CA GLN A 174 -7.93 -28.63 0.95
C GLN A 174 -8.11 -29.59 -0.23
N ILE A 175 -9.02 -29.25 -1.13
CA ILE A 175 -9.30 -30.06 -2.33
C ILE A 175 -8.26 -29.73 -3.40
N LYS A 176 -7.67 -30.78 -3.98
CA LYS A 176 -6.58 -30.69 -4.93
C LYS A 176 -6.99 -31.17 -6.32
N ASP A 177 -6.35 -30.64 -7.35
CA ASP A 177 -6.44 -31.18 -8.72
C ASP A 177 -5.55 -32.43 -8.90
N SER A 178 -5.55 -33.00 -10.11
CA SER A 178 -4.76 -34.17 -10.46
C SER A 178 -3.24 -33.96 -10.37
N LYS A 179 -2.77 -32.71 -10.37
CA LYS A 179 -1.35 -32.33 -10.20
C LYS A 179 -1.02 -32.03 -8.73
N GLY A 180 -2.00 -32.11 -7.84
CA GLY A 180 -1.86 -31.82 -6.42
C GLY A 180 -1.89 -30.33 -6.07
N LYS A 181 -2.23 -29.43 -7.02
CA LYS A 181 -2.46 -28.01 -6.72
C LYS A 181 -3.74 -27.91 -5.89
N VAL A 182 -3.70 -27.18 -4.78
CA VAL A 182 -4.90 -26.86 -4.01
C VAL A 182 -5.74 -25.91 -4.85
N ILE A 183 -6.98 -26.31 -5.17
CA ILE A 183 -7.91 -25.56 -6.03
C ILE A 183 -9.16 -25.10 -5.28
N LYS A 184 -9.45 -25.66 -4.11
CA LYS A 184 -10.62 -25.28 -3.31
C LYS A 184 -10.37 -25.52 -1.83
N LEU A 185 -10.87 -24.61 -0.99
CA LEU A 185 -11.02 -24.81 0.45
C LEU A 185 -12.47 -25.15 0.75
N LYS A 186 -12.73 -26.23 1.50
CA LYS A 186 -14.08 -26.68 1.84
C LYS A 186 -14.23 -26.89 3.35
N MET A 187 -15.30 -26.33 3.90
CA MET A 187 -15.81 -26.64 5.23
C MET A 187 -17.24 -27.18 5.09
N ALA A 188 -17.81 -27.75 6.16
CA ALA A 188 -19.12 -28.40 6.13
C ALA A 188 -20.22 -27.61 5.40
N ASN A 189 -20.28 -26.29 5.60
CA ASN A 189 -21.37 -25.44 5.08
C ASN A 189 -20.89 -24.38 4.07
N LYS A 190 -19.64 -24.45 3.59
CA LYS A 190 -19.09 -23.43 2.67
C LYS A 190 -17.88 -23.95 1.91
N GLU A 191 -17.66 -23.39 0.74
CA GLU A 191 -16.45 -23.62 -0.05
C GLU A 191 -16.02 -22.34 -0.77
N ILE A 192 -14.74 -22.25 -1.06
CA ILE A 192 -14.17 -21.20 -1.91
C ILE A 192 -13.19 -21.83 -2.90
N SER A 193 -13.39 -21.54 -4.18
CA SER A 193 -12.43 -21.90 -5.22
C SER A 193 -11.26 -20.92 -5.21
N LEU A 194 -10.05 -21.43 -5.30
CA LEU A 194 -8.85 -20.61 -5.41
C LEU A 194 -8.70 -20.20 -6.87
N GLU A 195 -8.38 -18.92 -7.08
CA GLU A 195 -8.08 -18.39 -8.41
C GLU A 195 -6.90 -19.14 -9.04
N LYS A 196 -6.97 -19.33 -10.35
CA LYS A 196 -5.94 -20.04 -11.11
C LYS A 196 -4.62 -19.27 -11.13
#